data_AF-A0A897NUF5-F1
#
_entry.id   AF-A0A897NUF5-F1
#
_cell.length_a   1.000
_cell.length_b   1.000
_cell.length_c   1.000
_cell.angle_alpha   90.00
_cell.angle_beta   90.00
_cell.angle_gamma   90.00
#
_symmetry.space_group_name_H-M   'P 1'
#
loop_
_entity.id
_entity.type
_entity.pdbx_description
1 polymer ?
#
loop_
_entity_poly.entity_id
_entity_poly.type
_entity_poly.pdbx_seq_one_letter_code
_entity_poly.pdbx_strand_id
1 'polypeptide(L)'
;MGRDGLKRRLWEWLVAVHSDVRVAAFLQALAIVGIYGGLAAFVVGVNPFVTPHVARATTYSGNTIGLIGMAGLLIHVWSLVYYFATRPRHLDDDLIRY
;
A
#
# COMPACT_ATOMS: atom_id res chain seq x y z
N MET A 1 5.54 -30.29 13.17
CA MET A 1 5.15 -30.19 11.74
C MET A 1 3.89 -29.34 11.65
N GLY A 2 3.94 -28.07 11.24
CA GLY A 2 2.69 -27.27 11.19
C GLY A 2 2.83 -25.84 10.69
N ARG A 3 3.94 -25.17 10.97
CA ARG A 3 4.18 -23.76 10.58
C ARG A 3 4.90 -23.63 9.23
N ASP A 4 5.86 -24.51 8.95
CA ASP A 4 6.63 -24.46 7.70
C ASP A 4 5.82 -24.94 6.49
N GLY A 5 4.92 -25.91 6.69
CA GLY A 5 3.98 -26.36 5.66
C GLY A 5 2.91 -25.32 5.32
N LEU A 6 2.42 -24.56 6.32
CA LEU A 6 1.46 -23.48 6.10
C LEU A 6 2.12 -22.31 5.34
N LYS A 7 3.32 -21.90 5.76
CA LYS A 7 4.10 -20.88 5.04
C LYS A 7 4.36 -21.28 3.60
N ARG A 8 4.76 -22.53 3.37
CA ARG A 8 5.03 -23.05 2.02
C ARG A 8 3.78 -23.08 1.16
N ARG A 9 2.63 -23.52 1.69
CA ARG A 9 1.35 -23.48 0.96
C ARG A 9 0.90 -22.06 0.64
N LEU A 10 1.02 -21.13 1.59
CA LEU A 10 0.69 -19.73 1.35
C LEU A 10 1.61 -19.12 0.29
N TRP A 11 2.89 -19.48 0.29
CA TRP A 11 3.84 -19.07 -0.73
C TRP A 11 3.51 -19.64 -2.11
N GLU A 12 3.24 -20.94 -2.20
CA GLU A 12 2.83 -21.61 -3.44
C GLU A 12 1.52 -21.00 -3.99
N TRP A 13 0.56 -20.68 -3.11
CA TRP A 13 -0.66 -19.96 -3.49
C TRP A 13 -0.38 -18.55 -3.99
N LEU A 14 0.49 -17.80 -3.30
CA LEU A 14 0.88 -16.45 -3.73
C LEU A 14 1.53 -16.49 -5.11
N VAL A 15 2.47 -17.41 -5.32
CA VAL A 15 3.18 -17.60 -6.59
C VAL A 15 2.21 -18.02 -7.69
N ALA A 16 1.25 -18.91 -7.41
CA ALA A 16 0.24 -19.33 -8.38
C ALA A 16 -0.69 -18.16 -8.77
N VAL A 17 -1.13 -17.35 -7.80
CA VAL A 17 -1.95 -16.15 -8.04
C VAL A 17 -1.17 -15.09 -8.83
N HIS A 18 0.14 -14.96 -8.59
CA HIS A 18 1.03 -14.06 -9.33
C HIS A 18 1.45 -14.57 -10.71
N SER A 19 1.25 -15.86 -11.01
CA SER A 19 1.58 -16.41 -12.33
C SER A 19 0.65 -15.91 -13.43
N ASP A 20 -0.55 -15.43 -13.07
CA ASP A 20 -1.41 -14.69 -13.96
C ASP A 20 -0.95 -13.22 -14.06
N VAL A 21 -0.48 -12.84 -15.25
CA VAL A 21 -0.02 -11.48 -15.60
C VAL A 21 -1.07 -10.43 -15.25
N ARG A 22 -2.37 -10.75 -15.37
CA ARG A 22 -3.45 -9.81 -15.06
C ARG A 22 -3.54 -9.52 -13.58
N VAL A 23 -3.34 -10.54 -12.74
CA VAL A 23 -3.36 -10.38 -11.28
C VAL A 23 -2.13 -9.63 -10.80
N ALA A 24 -0.95 -9.97 -11.33
CA ALA A 24 0.28 -9.23 -11.04
C ALA A 24 0.16 -7.75 -11.41
N ALA A 25 -0.34 -7.44 -12.61
CA ALA A 25 -0.57 -6.07 -13.06
C ALA A 25 -1.62 -5.34 -12.21
N PHE A 26 -2.71 -6.02 -11.84
CA PHE A 26 -3.74 -5.47 -10.97
C PHE A 26 -3.21 -5.13 -9.58
N LEU A 27 -2.47 -6.04 -8.95
CA LEU A 27 -1.88 -5.80 -7.64
C LEU A 27 -0.81 -4.72 -7.67
N GLN A 28 -0.07 -4.60 -8.78
CA GLN A 28 0.88 -3.51 -8.97
C GLN A 28 0.16 -2.16 -9.11
N ALA A 29 -0.95 -2.11 -9.86
CA ALA A 29 -1.80 -0.92 -9.92
C ALA A 29 -2.42 -0.58 -8.55
N LEU A 30 -2.87 -1.59 -7.79
CA LEU A 30 -3.38 -1.42 -6.43
C LEU A 30 -2.31 -0.86 -5.49
N ALA A 31 -1.06 -1.30 -5.64
CA ALA A 31 0.06 -0.76 -4.87
C ALA A 31 0.31 0.72 -5.21
N ILE A 32 0.20 1.14 -6.48
CA ILE A 32 0.29 2.55 -6.85
C ILE A 32 -0.83 3.36 -6.16
N VAL A 33 -2.06 2.85 -6.15
CA VAL A 33 -3.19 3.49 -5.45
C VAL A 33 -2.92 3.57 -3.94
N GLY A 34 -2.38 2.52 -3.34
CA GLY A 34 -2.02 2.49 -1.92
C GLY A 34 -0.88 3.45 -1.55
N ILE A 35 0.10 3.66 -2.44
CA ILE A 35 1.17 4.65 -2.28
C ILE A 35 0.57 6.05 -2.18
N TYR A 36 -0.20 6.48 -3.19
CA TYR A 36 -0.72 7.85 -3.21
C TYR A 36 -1.86 8.06 -2.22
N GLY A 37 -2.81 7.12 -2.15
CA GLY A 37 -3.96 7.18 -1.25
C GLY A 37 -3.56 7.07 0.22
N GLY A 38 -2.62 6.19 0.55
CA GLY A 38 -2.09 6.05 1.91
C GLY A 38 -1.35 7.30 2.38
N LEU A 39 -0.53 7.90 1.51
CA LEU A 39 0.16 9.16 1.81
C LEU A 39 -0.82 10.31 2.03
N ALA A 40 -1.83 10.45 1.16
CA ALA A 40 -2.85 11.48 1.28
C ALA A 40 -3.64 11.33 2.60
N ALA A 41 -4.06 10.11 2.93
CA ALA A 41 -4.74 9.83 4.20
C ALA A 41 -3.86 10.17 5.41
N PHE A 42 -2.57 9.82 5.38
CA PHE A 42 -1.62 10.17 6.44
C PHE A 42 -1.50 11.69 6.62
N VAL A 43 -1.26 12.43 5.53
CA VAL A 43 -1.15 13.89 5.56
C VAL A 43 -2.41 14.52 6.13
N VAL A 44 -3.60 14.06 5.71
CA VAL A 44 -4.88 14.54 6.26
C VAL A 44 -5.00 14.23 7.75
N GLY A 45 -4.57 13.04 8.19
CA GLY A 45 -4.72 12.60 9.58
C GLY A 45 -3.83 13.33 10.58
N VAL A 46 -2.59 13.64 10.20
CA VAL A 46 -1.60 14.26 11.10
C VAL A 46 -1.54 15.78 10.99
N ASN A 47 -2.16 16.38 9.98
CA ASN A 47 -2.08 17.82 9.76
C ASN A 47 -3.04 18.57 10.71
N PRO A 48 -2.52 19.35 11.67
CA PRO A 48 -3.34 20.02 12.68
C PRO A 48 -4.27 21.09 12.10
N PHE A 49 -4.04 21.55 10.87
CA PHE A 49 -4.89 22.50 10.16
C PHE A 49 -5.94 21.83 9.29
N VAL A 50 -5.76 20.57 8.89
CA VAL A 50 -6.71 19.87 8.01
C VAL A 50 -7.61 18.92 8.82
N THR A 51 -7.03 18.20 9.78
CA THR A 51 -7.74 17.25 10.66
C THR A 51 -9.00 17.85 11.30
N PRO A 52 -9.00 19.08 11.86
CA PRO A 52 -10.20 19.64 12.47
C PRO A 52 -11.31 19.96 11.46
N HIS A 53 -10.96 20.31 10.22
CA HIS A 53 -11.93 20.59 9.17
C HIS A 53 -12.57 19.29 8.66
N VAL A 54 -11.76 18.25 8.47
CA VAL A 54 -12.26 16.92 8.09
C VAL A 54 -13.13 16.34 9.18
N ALA A 55 -12.70 16.42 10.45
CA ALA A 55 -13.49 15.96 11.60
C ALA A 55 -14.88 16.62 11.66
N ARG A 56 -14.96 17.93 11.39
CA ARG A 56 -16.25 18.65 11.30
C ARG A 56 -17.09 18.20 10.11
N ALA A 57 -16.48 18.01 8.93
CA ALA A 57 -17.19 17.65 7.71
C ALA A 57 -17.74 16.21 7.75
N THR A 58 -17.05 15.29 8.42
CA THR A 58 -17.42 13.86 8.45
C THR A 58 -18.08 13.43 9.75
N THR A 59 -18.29 14.34 10.72
CA THR A 59 -18.76 14.04 12.09
C THR A 59 -17.89 13.03 12.86
N TYR A 60 -16.66 12.78 12.40
CA TYR A 60 -15.73 11.88 13.08
C TYR A 60 -14.89 12.65 14.09
N SER A 61 -14.49 11.96 15.17
CA SER A 61 -13.58 12.54 16.14
C SER A 61 -12.20 12.78 15.49
N GLY A 62 -11.49 13.83 15.94
CA GLY A 62 -10.11 14.07 15.50
C GLY A 62 -9.19 12.86 15.75
N ASN A 63 -9.44 12.10 16.81
CA ASN A 63 -8.72 10.85 17.10
C ASN A 63 -8.96 9.79 16.01
N THR A 64 -10.21 9.63 15.54
CA THR A 64 -10.56 8.73 14.44
C THR A 64 -9.84 9.12 13.15
N ILE A 65 -9.81 10.42 12.83
CA ILE A 65 -9.10 10.93 11.65
C ILE A 65 -7.58 10.70 11.78
N GLY A 66 -7.01 10.87 12.98
CA GLY A 66 -5.62 10.54 13.27
C GLY A 66 -5.30 9.05 13.07
N LEU A 67 -6.18 8.15 13.53
CA LEU A 67 -6.04 6.70 13.30
C LEU A 67 -6.11 6.34 11.82
N ILE A 68 -7.01 6.97 11.06
CA ILE A 68 -7.08 6.82 9.60
C ILE A 68 -5.76 7.29 8.97
N GLY A 69 -5.17 8.38 9.46
CA GLY A 69 -3.86 8.82 9.02
C GLY A 69 -2.77 7.78 9.25
N MET A 70 -2.69 7.21 10.46
CA MET A 70 -1.71 6.18 10.78
C MET A 70 -1.92 4.89 9.96
N ALA A 71 -3.17 4.49 9.74
CA ALA A 71 -3.49 3.39 8.83
C ALA A 71 -3.07 3.70 7.39
N GLY A 72 -3.28 4.94 6.93
CA GLY A 72 -2.80 5.43 5.64
C GLY A 72 -1.29 5.31 5.48
N LEU A 73 -0.51 5.65 6.51
CA LEU A 73 0.94 5.48 6.50
C LEU A 73 1.34 4.01 6.36
N LEU A 74 0.69 3.10 7.08
CA LEU A 74 0.97 1.67 6.98
C LEU A 74 0.66 1.14 5.56
N ILE A 75 -0.47 1.57 4.98
CA ILE A 75 -0.85 1.21 3.61
C ILE A 75 0.20 1.74 2.63
N HIS A 76 0.63 2.99 2.78
CA HIS A 76 1.66 3.60 1.93
C HIS A 76 2.97 2.80 1.97
N VAL A 77 3.49 2.53 3.17
CA VAL A 77 4.75 1.79 3.35
C VAL A 77 4.63 0.37 2.79
N TRP A 78 3.54 -0.33 3.07
CA TRP A 78 3.36 -1.69 2.57
C TRP A 78 3.23 -1.74 1.04
N SER A 79 2.56 -0.73 0.48
CA SER A 79 2.41 -0.59 -0.97
C SER A 79 3.74 -0.26 -1.65
N LEU A 80 4.61 0.56 -1.04
CA LEU A 80 5.98 0.78 -1.52
C LEU A 80 6.78 -0.51 -1.50
N VAL A 81 6.77 -1.25 -0.38
CA VAL A 81 7.47 -2.53 -0.26
C VAL A 81 7.02 -3.49 -1.35
N TYR A 82 5.70 -3.63 -1.54
CA TYR A 82 5.15 -4.49 -2.57
C TYR A 82 5.56 -4.02 -3.98
N TYR A 83 5.40 -2.73 -4.28
CA TYR A 83 5.70 -2.16 -5.60
C TYR A 83 7.18 -2.38 -5.96
N PHE A 84 8.12 -2.09 -5.05
CA PHE A 84 9.54 -2.30 -5.31
C PHE A 84 9.95 -3.78 -5.34
N ALA A 85 9.28 -4.65 -4.57
CA ALA A 85 9.54 -6.08 -4.61
C ALA A 85 9.06 -6.74 -5.91
N THR A 86 8.04 -6.16 -6.56
CA THR A 86 7.37 -6.76 -7.73
C THR A 86 7.58 -5.99 -9.02
N ARG A 87 8.22 -4.81 -8.97
CA ARG A 87 8.46 -4.01 -10.18
C ARG A 87 9.33 -4.79 -11.19
N PRO A 88 8.97 -4.76 -12.48
CA PRO A 88 9.82 -5.35 -13.51
C PRO A 88 11.17 -4.62 -13.59
N ARG A 89 12.27 -5.35 -13.41
CA ARG A 89 13.65 -4.78 -13.39
C ARG A 89 14.07 -4.10 -14.70
N HIS A 90 13.41 -4.41 -15.82
CA HIS A 90 13.73 -3.80 -17.11
C HIS A 90 13.37 -2.30 -17.21
N LEU A 91 12.55 -1.78 -16.28
CA LEU A 91 12.25 -0.34 -16.21
C LEU A 91 13.35 0.47 -15.50
N ASP A 92 14.23 -0.18 -14.73
CA ASP A 92 15.35 0.51 -14.06
C ASP A 92 16.48 0.86 -15.05
N ASP A 93 16.67 0.07 -16.11
CA ASP A 93 17.72 0.28 -17.12
C ASP A 93 17.43 1.50 -18.03
N ASP A 94 16.16 1.83 -18.26
CA ASP A 94 15.77 2.98 -19.09
C ASP A 94 15.80 4.31 -18.33
N LEU A 95 15.70 4.30 -16.99
CA LEU A 95 15.71 5.52 -16.18
C LEU A 95 17.11 6.05 -15.87
N ILE A 96 18.14 5.20 -15.93
CA ILE A 96 19.55 5.58 -15.70
C ILE A 96 20.20 6.14 -16.99
N ARG A 97 19.49 6.08 -18.12
CA ARG A 97 20.03 6.41 -19.45
C ARG A 97 19.68 7.80 -19.98
N TYR A 98 19.03 8.66 -19.18
CA TYR A 98 18.72 10.05 -19.53
C TYR A 98 19.48 11.05 -18.67
#